data_AF-A0A932E5S3-F1
#
_entry.id   AF-A0A932E5S3-F1
#
_cell.length_a   1.000
_cell.length_b   1.000
_cell.length_c   1.000
_cell.angle_alpha   90.00
_cell.angle_beta   90.00
_cell.angle_gamma   90.00
#
_symmetry.space_group_name_H-M   'P 1'
#
loop_
_entity.id
_entity.type
_entity.pdbx_description
1 polymer ?
#
loop_
_entity_poly.entity_id
_entity_poly.type
_entity_poly.pdbx_seq_one_letter_code
_entity_poly.pdbx_strand_id
1 'polypeptide(L)'
;MRHCIYPGTFDPFTNGHLDVLLRAAKLFDRVTVAVALSSTKEPLFTAEQRVALIKATVGRMPNVDVVAFDGLLVEFAHKQKAHAIIRGLRALSDFEFEFNMALMNRHLEPQVETIFVMPNESYSYTSSTLVKQIARLGGDVTKFVPAPVAEALRQVFKHPTPRQTRAGKQSGWHRRA
;
A
#
# COMPACT_ATOMS: atom_id res chain seq x y z
N MET A 1 11.62 -16.70 15.31
CA MET A 1 11.19 -15.38 14.83
C MET A 1 10.56 -15.56 13.46
N ARG A 2 9.25 -15.33 13.32
CA ARG A 2 8.49 -15.46 12.07
C ARG A 2 8.63 -14.17 11.27
N HIS A 3 9.17 -14.29 10.06
CA HIS A 3 9.43 -13.19 9.14
C HIS A 3 8.60 -13.37 7.86
N CYS A 4 7.89 -12.33 7.42
CA CYS A 4 7.24 -12.32 6.10
C CYS A 4 7.70 -11.18 5.20
N ILE A 5 7.59 -11.41 3.90
CA ILE A 5 7.72 -10.39 2.86
C ILE A 5 6.33 -9.92 2.46
N TYR A 6 6.11 -8.60 2.45
CA TYR A 6 4.94 -7.97 1.86
C TYR A 6 5.34 -7.25 0.56
N PRO A 7 5.22 -7.91 -0.60
CA PRO A 7 5.72 -7.36 -1.85
C PRO A 7 4.66 -6.55 -2.58
N GLY A 8 5.12 -5.61 -3.40
CA GLY A 8 4.26 -4.86 -4.31
C GLY A 8 5.00 -3.78 -5.07
N THR A 9 4.37 -3.28 -6.14
CA THR A 9 4.85 -2.08 -6.81
C THR A 9 4.57 -0.84 -5.96
N PHE A 10 3.42 -0.79 -5.25
CA PHE A 10 3.07 0.33 -4.36
C PHE A 10 3.17 1.72 -5.02
N ASP A 11 2.53 1.88 -6.18
CA ASP A 11 2.60 3.10 -6.98
C ASP A 11 1.23 3.83 -7.13
N PRO A 12 0.76 4.55 -6.10
CA PRO A 12 1.39 4.68 -4.79
C PRO A 12 0.87 3.66 -3.76
N PHE A 13 1.48 3.66 -2.56
CA PHE A 13 0.96 2.99 -1.37
C PHE A 13 -0.39 3.60 -0.95
N THR A 14 -1.35 2.77 -0.53
CA THR A 14 -2.75 3.18 -0.28
C THR A 14 -3.20 2.73 1.11
N ASN A 15 -4.36 3.20 1.57
CA ASN A 15 -4.94 2.75 2.84
C ASN A 15 -5.29 1.25 2.82
N GLY A 16 -5.62 0.70 1.64
CA GLY A 16 -5.77 -0.75 1.47
C GLY A 16 -4.46 -1.52 1.67
N HIS A 17 -3.34 -0.99 1.16
CA HIS A 17 -2.02 -1.58 1.42
C HIS A 17 -1.62 -1.47 2.90
N LEU A 18 -1.92 -0.33 3.53
CA LEU A 18 -1.67 -0.12 4.96
C LEU A 18 -2.46 -1.11 5.82
N ASP A 19 -3.73 -1.40 5.48
CA ASP A 19 -4.53 -2.39 6.20
C ASP A 19 -3.90 -3.80 6.15
N VAL A 20 -3.43 -4.23 4.98
CA VAL A 20 -2.72 -5.52 4.81
C VAL A 20 -1.43 -5.53 5.62
N LEU A 21 -0.64 -4.45 5.59
CA LEU A 21 0.59 -4.34 6.36
C LEU A 21 0.32 -4.40 7.88
N LEU A 22 -0.70 -3.69 8.37
CA LEU A 22 -1.07 -3.71 9.79
C LEU A 22 -1.54 -5.10 10.25
N ARG A 23 -2.19 -5.87 9.37
CA ARG A 23 -2.53 -7.27 9.64
C ARG A 23 -1.28 -8.14 9.67
N ALA A 24 -0.38 -7.98 8.70
CA ALA A 24 0.89 -8.70 8.66
C ALA A 24 1.72 -8.45 9.94
N ALA A 25 1.81 -7.19 10.38
CA ALA A 25 2.55 -6.80 11.56
C ALA A 25 1.99 -7.38 12.88
N LYS A 26 0.75 -7.87 12.89
CA LYS A 26 0.16 -8.60 14.03
C LYS A 26 0.44 -10.10 13.98
N LEU A 27 0.71 -10.65 12.80
CA LEU A 27 0.88 -12.08 12.57
C LEU A 27 2.36 -12.52 12.58
N PHE A 28 3.27 -11.57 12.37
CA PHE A 28 4.70 -11.82 12.21
C PHE A 28 5.54 -10.95 13.15
N ASP A 29 6.64 -11.53 13.61
CA ASP A 29 7.63 -10.83 14.45
C ASP A 29 8.40 -9.77 13.64
N ARG A 30 8.50 -9.97 12.31
CA ARG A 30 9.11 -9.04 11.36
C ARG A 30 8.35 -9.05 10.04
N VAL A 31 8.14 -7.88 9.45
CA VAL A 31 7.57 -7.70 8.12
C VAL A 31 8.52 -6.85 7.28
N THR A 32 8.94 -7.36 6.13
CA THR A 32 9.69 -6.57 5.14
C THR A 32 8.75 -6.19 4.00
N VAL A 33 8.43 -4.90 3.88
CA VAL A 33 7.75 -4.35 2.70
C VAL A 33 8.75 -4.27 1.55
N ALA A 34 8.55 -5.12 0.54
CA ALA A 34 9.45 -5.26 -0.59
C ALA A 34 8.89 -4.53 -1.82
N VAL A 35 9.51 -3.40 -2.15
CA VAL A 35 9.12 -2.52 -3.25
C VAL A 35 9.81 -2.98 -4.53
N ALA A 36 9.04 -3.49 -5.49
CA ALA A 36 9.59 -3.98 -6.75
C ALA A 36 10.20 -2.82 -7.58
N LEU A 37 11.45 -2.99 -8.03
CA LEU A 37 12.15 -2.05 -8.92
C LEU A 37 11.53 -2.10 -10.32
N SER A 38 11.43 -3.30 -10.88
CA SER A 38 10.80 -3.57 -12.16
C SER A 38 9.27 -3.68 -12.02
N SER A 39 8.57 -3.05 -12.95
CA SER A 39 7.11 -3.04 -13.04
C SER A 39 6.75 -3.10 -14.52
N THR A 40 5.76 -3.92 -14.89
CA THR A 40 5.25 -3.99 -16.27
C THR A 40 4.59 -2.69 -16.74
N LYS A 41 4.36 -1.76 -15.82
CA LYS A 41 3.81 -0.43 -16.06
C LYS A 41 4.84 0.61 -15.66
N GLU A 42 4.99 1.69 -16.42
CA GLU A 42 5.81 2.83 -15.99
C GLU A 42 5.23 3.41 -14.69
N PRO A 43 5.93 3.30 -13.55
CA PRO A 43 5.43 3.82 -12.28
C PRO A 43 5.44 5.35 -12.29
N LEU A 44 4.48 5.96 -11.60
CA LEU A 44 4.44 7.42 -11.40
C LEU A 44 5.61 7.89 -10.52
N PHE A 45 5.95 7.09 -9.52
CA PHE A 45 7.05 7.36 -8.59
C PHE A 45 8.22 6.38 -8.80
N THR A 46 9.45 6.88 -8.71
CA THR A 46 10.64 6.02 -8.71
C THR A 46 10.61 5.06 -7.52
N ALA A 47 11.41 3.99 -7.55
CA ALA A 47 11.46 3.03 -6.44
C ALA A 47 11.88 3.70 -5.12
N GLU A 48 12.83 4.63 -5.19
CA GLU A 48 13.33 5.41 -4.06
C GLU A 48 12.22 6.27 -3.47
N GLN A 49 11.44 6.95 -4.32
CA GLN A 49 10.28 7.73 -3.90
C GLN A 49 9.22 6.83 -3.25
N ARG A 50 8.91 5.67 -3.84
CA ARG A 50 7.94 4.73 -3.27
C ARG A 50 8.38 4.21 -1.90
N VAL A 51 9.64 3.81 -1.76
CA VAL A 51 10.23 3.42 -0.47
C VAL A 51 10.13 4.56 0.55
N ALA A 52 10.50 5.78 0.16
CA ALA A 52 10.45 6.94 1.06
C ALA A 52 9.02 7.26 1.53
N LEU A 53 8.03 7.19 0.64
CA LEU A 53 6.62 7.40 0.97
C LEU A 53 6.07 6.34 1.93
N ILE A 54 6.45 5.08 1.73
CA ILE A 54 6.06 3.99 2.65
C ILE A 54 6.74 4.19 4.00
N LYS A 55 8.05 4.51 4.05
CA LYS A 55 8.77 4.82 5.29
C LYS A 55 8.11 5.96 6.07
N ALA A 56 7.75 7.05 5.38
CA ALA A 56 7.03 8.17 5.98
C ALA A 56 5.63 7.78 6.50
N THR A 57 4.98 6.80 5.88
CA THR A 57 3.68 6.26 6.30
C THR A 57 3.80 5.39 7.55
N VAL A 58 4.75 4.45 7.56
CA VAL A 58 4.87 3.45 8.65
C VAL A 58 5.57 4.03 9.88
N GLY A 59 6.31 5.13 9.74
CA GLY A 59 6.91 5.85 10.85
C GLY A 59 7.82 4.95 11.70
N ARG A 60 7.45 4.75 12.97
CA ARG A 60 8.22 3.98 13.97
C ARG A 60 7.64 2.59 14.27
N MET A 61 6.92 1.97 13.33
CA MET A 61 6.51 0.58 13.49
C MET A 61 7.75 -0.30 13.74
N PRO A 62 7.89 -0.92 14.92
CA PRO A 62 9.18 -1.50 15.37
C PRO A 62 9.54 -2.79 14.63
N ASN A 63 8.56 -3.44 14.01
CA ASN A 63 8.72 -4.72 13.31
C ASN A 63 8.53 -4.61 11.79
N VAL A 64 8.58 -3.40 11.22
CA VAL A 64 8.40 -3.18 9.78
C VAL A 64 9.63 -2.55 9.16
N ASP A 65 10.22 -3.25 8.21
CA ASP A 65 11.27 -2.75 7.32
C ASP A 65 10.71 -2.44 5.94
N VAL A 66 11.32 -1.49 5.23
CA VAL A 66 10.94 -1.13 3.86
C VAL A 66 12.19 -1.08 2.99
N VAL A 67 12.20 -1.92 1.95
CA VAL A 67 13.35 -2.07 1.05
C VAL A 67 12.88 -2.15 -0.40
N ALA A 68 13.70 -1.66 -1.32
CA ALA A 68 13.54 -1.97 -2.74
C ALA A 68 14.18 -3.34 -3.04
N PHE A 69 13.63 -4.05 -4.01
CA PHE A 69 14.22 -5.29 -4.52
C PHE A 69 14.07 -5.39 -6.04
N ASP A 70 14.94 -6.17 -6.65
CA ASP A 70 14.85 -6.57 -8.05
C ASP A 70 15.00 -8.09 -8.19
N GLY A 71 14.56 -8.62 -9.33
CA GLY A 71 14.58 -10.05 -9.62
C GLY A 71 13.38 -10.82 -9.06
N LEU A 72 13.54 -12.13 -8.93
CA LEU A 72 12.46 -13.02 -8.52
C LEU A 72 12.11 -12.82 -7.03
N LEU A 73 10.85 -12.51 -6.77
CA LEU A 73 10.31 -12.31 -5.42
C LEU A 73 10.62 -13.48 -4.49
N VAL A 74 10.49 -14.70 -5.00
CA VAL A 74 10.64 -15.90 -4.17
C VAL A 74 12.10 -16.14 -3.77
N GLU A 75 13.05 -15.87 -4.66
CA GLU A 75 14.49 -15.87 -4.32
C GLU A 75 14.83 -14.77 -3.33
N PHE A 76 14.23 -13.57 -3.49
CA PHE A 76 14.41 -12.49 -2.54
C PHE A 76 13.89 -12.88 -1.16
N ALA A 77 12.72 -13.50 -1.08
CA ALA A 77 12.17 -14.01 0.19
C ALA A 77 13.08 -15.07 0.83
N HIS A 78 13.61 -15.99 0.03
CA HIS A 78 14.57 -17.00 0.46
C HIS A 78 15.86 -16.34 1.02
N LYS A 79 16.46 -15.40 0.27
CA LYS A 79 17.66 -14.65 0.69
C LYS A 79 17.45 -13.88 2.00
N GLN A 80 16.24 -13.35 2.20
CA GLN A 80 15.83 -12.67 3.43
C GLN A 80 15.46 -13.63 4.58
N LYS A 81 15.58 -14.95 4.38
CA LYS A 81 15.17 -16.00 5.32
C LYS A 81 13.73 -15.81 5.79
N ALA A 82 12.87 -15.36 4.88
CA ALA A 82 11.45 -15.18 5.15
C ALA A 82 10.74 -16.53 5.09
N HIS A 83 9.75 -16.70 5.95
CA HIS A 83 8.94 -17.92 6.04
C HIS A 83 7.70 -17.82 5.15
N ALA A 84 7.27 -16.59 4.84
CA ALA A 84 6.06 -16.36 4.09
C ALA A 84 6.13 -15.10 3.22
N ILE A 85 5.36 -15.12 2.14
CA ILE A 85 4.95 -13.95 1.36
C ILE A 85 3.49 -13.67 1.73
N ILE A 86 3.17 -12.45 2.14
CA ILE A 86 1.79 -12.04 2.41
C ILE A 86 1.22 -11.21 1.27
N ARG A 87 0.00 -11.51 0.84
CA ARG A 87 -0.72 -10.82 -0.25
C ARG A 87 -2.13 -10.45 0.17
N GLY A 88 -2.60 -9.29 -0.29
CA GLY A 88 -3.97 -8.86 -0.09
C GLY A 88 -4.87 -9.31 -1.24
N LEU A 89 -6.01 -9.93 -0.94
CA LEU A 89 -7.04 -10.26 -1.95
C LEU A 89 -8.26 -9.37 -1.75
N ARG A 90 -8.54 -8.47 -2.70
CA ARG A 90 -9.65 -7.51 -2.59
C ARG A 90 -10.92 -8.02 -3.26
N ALA A 91 -10.78 -8.69 -4.39
CA ALA A 91 -11.88 -9.21 -5.18
C ALA A 91 -11.51 -10.57 -5.77
N LEU A 92 -12.52 -11.34 -6.17
CA LEU A 92 -12.34 -12.61 -6.89
C LEU A 92 -11.46 -12.46 -8.14
N SER A 93 -11.51 -11.30 -8.82
CA SER A 93 -10.66 -11.02 -9.99
C SER A 93 -9.16 -11.00 -9.68
N ASP A 94 -8.77 -10.67 -8.44
CA ASP A 94 -7.36 -10.71 -8.03
C ASP A 94 -6.92 -12.16 -7.75
N PHE A 95 -7.86 -13.05 -7.38
CA PHE A 95 -7.56 -14.38 -6.88
C PHE A 95 -6.88 -15.28 -7.91
N GLU A 96 -7.37 -15.33 -9.15
CA GLU A 96 -6.82 -16.26 -10.16
C GLU A 96 -5.34 -16.00 -10.43
N PHE A 97 -4.99 -14.72 -10.65
CA PHE A 97 -3.60 -14.31 -10.86
C PHE A 97 -2.72 -14.64 -9.65
N GLU A 98 -3.18 -14.26 -8.45
CA GLU A 98 -2.44 -14.48 -7.21
C GLU A 98 -2.29 -15.96 -6.85
N PHE A 99 -3.32 -16.76 -7.11
CA PHE A 99 -3.32 -18.20 -6.87
C PHE A 99 -2.29 -18.90 -7.76
N ASN A 100 -2.28 -18.58 -9.07
CA ASN A 100 -1.28 -19.11 -9.99
C ASN A 100 0.14 -18.70 -9.58
N MET A 101 0.32 -17.44 -9.15
CA MET A 101 1.62 -17.00 -8.64
C MET A 101 2.06 -17.73 -7.37
N ALA A 102 1.14 -17.98 -6.44
CA ALA A 102 1.45 -18.74 -5.23
C ALA A 102 1.90 -20.18 -5.56
N LEU A 103 1.23 -20.85 -6.50
CA LEU A 103 1.62 -22.19 -6.94
C LEU A 103 2.99 -22.20 -7.62
N MET A 104 3.26 -21.22 -8.47
CA MET A 104 4.57 -21.10 -9.13
C MET A 104 5.68 -20.83 -8.11
N ASN A 105 5.47 -19.92 -7.15
CA ASN A 105 6.43 -19.65 -6.10
C ASN A 105 6.69 -20.90 -5.23
N ARG A 106 5.65 -21.68 -4.90
CA ARG A 106 5.81 -22.94 -4.15
C ARG A 106 6.62 -23.98 -4.94
N HIS A 107 6.49 -24.02 -6.26
CA HIS A 107 7.28 -24.91 -7.09
C HIS A 107 8.76 -24.51 -7.10
N LEU A 108 9.05 -23.21 -7.16
CA LEU A 108 10.42 -22.68 -7.18
C LEU A 108 11.10 -22.74 -5.81
N GLU A 109 10.39 -22.41 -4.74
CA GLU A 109 10.90 -22.39 -3.36
C GLU A 109 9.85 -22.97 -2.40
N PRO A 110 9.84 -24.29 -2.19
CA PRO A 110 8.83 -24.96 -1.36
C PRO A 110 8.84 -24.54 0.13
N GLN A 111 9.90 -23.88 0.59
CA GLN A 111 10.07 -23.44 1.97
C GLN A 111 9.41 -22.09 2.27
N VAL A 112 9.00 -21.34 1.23
CA VAL A 112 8.38 -20.03 1.38
C VAL A 112 6.87 -20.17 1.14
N GLU A 113 6.07 -20.02 2.20
CA GLU A 113 4.62 -20.08 2.06
C GLU A 113 4.05 -18.79 1.46
N THR A 114 2.91 -18.87 0.79
CA THR A 114 2.14 -17.67 0.40
C THR A 114 0.86 -17.62 1.22
N ILE A 115 0.64 -16.50 1.92
CA ILE A 115 -0.52 -16.26 2.76
C ILE A 115 -1.35 -15.13 2.16
N PHE A 116 -2.63 -15.41 1.95
CA PHE A 116 -3.60 -14.42 1.52
C PHE A 116 -4.37 -13.86 2.70
N VAL A 117 -4.52 -12.54 2.74
CA VAL A 117 -5.38 -11.85 3.70
C VAL A 117 -6.41 -11.01 2.97
N MET A 118 -7.63 -11.01 3.48
CA MET A 118 -8.67 -10.10 3.00
C MET A 118 -8.52 -8.75 3.72
N PRO A 119 -8.38 -7.64 2.98
CA PRO A 119 -8.37 -6.31 3.58
C PRO A 119 -9.78 -5.94 4.08
N ASN A 120 -9.87 -4.88 4.86
CA ASN A 120 -11.15 -4.31 5.26
C ASN A 120 -12.00 -3.95 4.03
N GLU A 121 -13.31 -4.27 4.07
CA GLU A 121 -14.26 -4.01 2.98
C GLU A 121 -14.27 -2.53 2.53
N SER A 122 -13.99 -1.61 3.46
CA SER A 122 -13.90 -0.17 3.22
C SER A 122 -12.80 0.20 2.22
N TYR A 123 -11.86 -0.70 1.94
CA TYR A 123 -10.76 -0.52 0.99
C TYR A 123 -10.83 -1.44 -0.23
N SER A 124 -11.87 -2.26 -0.36
CA SER A 124 -12.04 -3.23 -1.46
C SER A 124 -12.00 -2.57 -2.85
N TYR A 125 -12.59 -1.38 -2.98
CA TYR A 125 -12.61 -0.60 -4.22
C TYR A 125 -11.33 0.22 -4.45
N THR A 126 -10.41 0.28 -3.48
CA THR A 126 -9.21 1.12 -3.59
C THR A 126 -8.13 0.40 -4.41
N SER A 127 -7.71 1.03 -5.52
CA SER A 127 -6.53 0.61 -6.29
C SER A 127 -5.62 1.80 -6.56
N SER A 128 -4.31 1.57 -6.63
CA SER A 128 -3.36 2.63 -6.97
C SER A 128 -3.65 3.26 -8.33
N THR A 129 -4.15 2.49 -9.29
CA THR A 129 -4.58 2.98 -10.61
C THR A 129 -5.71 4.01 -10.47
N LEU A 130 -6.79 3.67 -9.75
CA LEU A 130 -7.93 4.58 -9.56
C LEU A 130 -7.51 5.82 -8.76
N VAL A 131 -6.69 5.65 -7.72
CA VAL A 131 -6.15 6.78 -6.95
C VAL A 131 -5.36 7.74 -7.84
N LYS A 132 -4.48 7.23 -8.72
CA LYS A 132 -3.73 8.06 -9.66
C LYS A 132 -4.65 8.78 -10.66
N GLN A 133 -5.71 8.12 -11.14
CA GLN A 133 -6.69 8.74 -12.03
C GLN A 133 -7.43 9.89 -11.34
N ILE A 134 -7.94 9.68 -10.13
CA ILE A 134 -8.63 10.72 -9.34
C ILE A 134 -7.68 11.89 -9.08
N ALA A 135 -6.47 11.61 -8.62
CA ALA A 135 -5.47 12.64 -8.34
C ALA A 135 -5.10 13.45 -9.58
N ARG A 136 -4.91 12.80 -10.74
CA ARG A 136 -4.61 13.46 -12.02
C ARG A 136 -5.72 14.40 -12.50
N LEU A 137 -6.96 14.08 -12.16
CA LEU A 137 -8.15 14.88 -12.51
C LEU A 137 -8.49 15.95 -11.45
N GLY A 138 -7.63 16.15 -10.44
CA GLY A 138 -7.84 17.13 -9.37
C GLY A 138 -8.84 16.72 -8.29
N GLY A 139 -9.22 15.44 -8.24
CA GLY A 139 -10.07 14.91 -7.18
C GLY A 139 -9.32 14.73 -5.85
N ASP A 140 -10.07 14.80 -4.74
CA ASP A 140 -9.52 14.58 -3.40
C ASP A 140 -9.29 13.07 -3.15
N VAL A 141 -8.03 12.73 -2.85
CA VAL A 141 -7.60 11.35 -2.55
C VAL A 141 -7.26 11.12 -1.08
N THR A 142 -7.41 12.11 -0.20
CA THR A 142 -6.98 12.03 1.21
C THR A 142 -7.64 10.90 2.00
N LYS A 143 -8.81 10.40 1.56
CA LYS A 143 -9.51 9.25 2.16
C LYS A 143 -8.97 7.89 1.72
N PHE A 144 -8.20 7.83 0.64
CA PHE A 144 -7.76 6.57 0.01
C PHE A 144 -6.28 6.26 0.22
N VAL A 145 -5.49 7.26 0.61
CA VAL A 145 -4.05 7.13 0.82
C VAL A 145 -3.58 7.77 2.12
N PRO A 146 -2.44 7.35 2.67
CA PRO A 146 -1.80 8.03 3.78
C PRO A 146 -1.44 9.47 3.45
N ALA A 147 -1.36 10.34 4.47
CA ALA A 147 -1.08 11.76 4.29
C ALA A 147 0.22 12.08 3.50
N PRO A 148 1.37 11.39 3.72
CA PRO A 148 2.57 11.62 2.92
C PRO A 148 2.36 11.34 1.43
N VAL A 149 1.57 10.31 1.11
CA VAL A 149 1.24 9.94 -0.26
C VAL A 149 0.30 10.95 -0.90
N ALA A 150 -0.71 11.43 -0.17
CA ALA A 150 -1.63 12.46 -0.67
C ALA A 150 -0.87 13.74 -1.05
N GLU A 151 0.11 14.13 -0.24
CA GLU A 151 0.96 15.29 -0.51
C GLU A 151 1.84 15.08 -1.75
N ALA A 152 2.49 13.92 -1.87
CA ALA A 152 3.31 13.61 -3.03
C ALA A 152 2.50 13.61 -4.34
N LEU A 153 1.28 13.04 -4.33
CA LEU A 153 0.39 13.07 -5.49
C LEU A 153 0.00 14.51 -5.90
N ARG A 154 -0.29 15.38 -4.92
CA ARG A 154 -0.60 16.79 -5.20
C ARG A 154 0.58 17.51 -5.86
N GLN A 155 1.79 17.28 -5.36
CA GLN A 155 3.01 17.90 -5.90
C GLN A 155 3.27 17.44 -7.33
N VAL A 156 3.13 16.14 -7.62
CA VAL A 156 3.34 15.57 -8.96
C VAL A 156 2.34 16.13 -9.97
N PHE A 157 1.06 16.24 -9.62
CA PHE A 157 0.01 16.74 -10.53
C PHE A 157 -0.22 18.26 -10.44
N LYS A 158 0.58 18.99 -9.64
CA LYS A 158 0.56 20.45 -9.49
C LYS A 158 -0.82 21.02 -9.09
N HIS A 159 -1.56 20.32 -8.23
CA HIS A 159 -2.84 20.82 -7.73
C HIS A 159 -2.66 21.74 -6.51
N PRO A 160 -3.38 22.89 -6.43
CA PRO A 160 -3.34 23.76 -5.25
C PRO A 160 -3.94 23.07 -4.02
N THR A 161 -3.44 23.41 -2.82
CA THR A 161 -3.91 22.85 -1.55
C THR A 161 -5.42 23.07 -1.39
N PRO A 162 -6.23 22.03 -1.06
CA PRO A 162 -7.63 22.24 -0.75
C PRO A 162 -7.75 23.24 0.40
N ARG A 163 -8.42 24.37 0.17
CA ARG A 163 -8.75 25.31 1.24
C ARG A 163 -9.56 24.53 2.28
N GLN A 164 -9.08 24.47 3.52
CA GLN A 164 -9.91 24.04 4.64
C GLN A 164 -11.17 24.90 4.63
N THR A 165 -12.30 24.29 4.29
CA THR A 165 -13.60 24.93 4.45
C THR A 165 -13.75 25.22 5.93
N ARG A 166 -13.75 26.51 6.29
CA ARG A 166 -14.08 26.96 7.65
C ARG A 166 -15.48 26.45 7.98
N ALA A 167 -15.56 25.33 8.68
CA ALA A 167 -16.78 24.91 9.35
C ALA A 167 -17.06 25.89 10.50
N GLY A 168 -18.28 26.43 10.54
CA GLY A 168 -18.83 27.08 11.74
C GLY A 168 -18.85 28.61 11.74
N LYS A 169 -19.79 29.21 10.99
CA LYS A 169 -20.59 30.29 11.57
C LYS A 169 -21.97 29.73 11.84
N GLN A 170 -22.20 29.26 13.07
CA GLN A 170 -23.54 29.14 13.62
C GLN A 170 -24.16 30.55 13.59
N SER A 171 -25.10 30.78 12.68
CA SER A 171 -25.98 31.95 12.76
C SER A 171 -26.94 31.71 13.91
N GLY A 172 -26.74 32.47 14.99
CA GLY A 172 -27.52 32.41 16.21
C GLY A 172 -29.01 32.67 15.97
N TRP A 173 -29.81 31.71 16.41
CA TRP A 173 -31.21 31.95 16.75
C TRP A 173 -31.26 32.75 18.05
N HIS A 174 -31.50 34.06 17.98
CA HIS A 174 -32.00 34.82 19.12
C HIS A 174 -32.99 35.92 18.70
N ARG A 175 -34.25 35.67 19.09
CA ARG A 175 -35.27 36.58 19.66
C ARG A 175 -35.77 37.76 18.81
N ARG A 176 -37.05 37.66 18.43
CA ARG A 176 -38.07 38.74 18.56
C ARG A 176 -39.31 38.04 19.14
N ALA A 177 -39.67 38.35 20.38
CA ALA A 177 -40.61 39.41 20.77
C ALA A 177 -42.01 39.10 20.24
#